data_AF-A0A355B7Y0-F1
#
_entry.id   AF-A0A355B7Y0-F1
#
_cell.length_a   1.000
_cell.length_b   1.000
_cell.length_c   1.000
_cell.angle_alpha   90.00
_cell.angle_beta   90.00
_cell.angle_gamma   90.00
#
_symmetry.space_group_name_H-M   'P 1'
#
loop_
_entity.id
_entity.type
_entity.pdbx_description
1 polymer ?
#
loop_
_entity_poly.entity_id
_entity_poly.type
_entity_poly.pdbx_seq_one_letter_code
_entity_poly.pdbx_strand_id
1 'polypeptide(L)'
;MFVRNLKHNNGKTYVQVVSKAFGRYKVLKSFGSCQSSDELELLHNKANHWIKSEQGISELDFENEISIYSQLVANITSLKLSGIDLVLGKIFDEIGFNIIEDNLFKDLVLYRLVYPKSKLKTTEYLYRFSQKQYTEDDIYRYLDKLHSKQKEIIQQISFDHTKAILGKQINVLFYDVTTIYFE
;
A
#
# COMPACT_ATOMS: atom_id res chain seq x y z
N MET A 1 -23.87 -25.17 9.32
CA MET A 1 -23.20 -26.50 9.33
C MET A 1 -22.81 -26.79 10.77
N PHE A 2 -22.70 -28.04 11.18
CA PHE A 2 -22.24 -28.37 12.55
C PHE A 2 -21.55 -29.73 12.62
N VAL A 3 -20.72 -29.92 13.64
CA VAL A 3 -19.99 -31.17 13.90
C VAL A 3 -20.94 -32.19 14.55
N ARG A 4 -21.00 -33.39 13.98
CA ARG A 4 -21.78 -34.53 14.46
C ARG A 4 -20.85 -35.67 14.85
N ASN A 5 -21.08 -36.21 16.03
CA ASN A 5 -20.40 -37.41 16.54
C ASN A 5 -21.27 -38.65 16.32
N LEU A 6 -20.68 -39.70 15.78
CA LEU A 6 -21.30 -41.02 15.63
C LEU A 6 -20.51 -42.04 16.46
N LYS A 7 -21.11 -42.50 17.56
CA LYS A 7 -20.52 -43.56 18.39
C LYS A 7 -20.87 -44.92 17.80
N HIS A 8 -19.86 -45.76 17.56
CA HIS A 8 -20.02 -47.13 17.12
C HIS A 8 -19.83 -48.13 18.27
N ASN A 9 -20.42 -49.31 18.11
CA ASN A 9 -20.36 -50.40 19.10
C ASN A 9 -18.93 -50.93 19.35
N ASN A 10 -17.96 -50.59 18.49
CA ASN A 10 -16.54 -50.92 18.65
C ASN A 10 -15.76 -49.89 19.50
N GLY A 11 -16.46 -48.98 20.18
CA GLY A 11 -15.87 -47.92 21.00
C GLY A 11 -15.30 -46.73 20.23
N LYS A 12 -15.34 -46.75 18.89
CA LYS A 12 -14.86 -45.63 18.06
C LYS A 12 -15.93 -44.54 17.94
N THR A 13 -15.50 -43.28 18.00
CA THR A 13 -16.34 -42.13 17.69
C THR A 13 -15.90 -41.52 16.36
N TYR A 14 -16.81 -41.47 15.40
CA TYR A 14 -16.59 -40.84 14.10
C TYR A 14 -17.04 -39.38 14.13
N VAL A 15 -16.19 -38.50 13.60
CA VAL A 15 -16.45 -37.05 13.55
C VAL A 15 -16.75 -36.63 12.12
N GLN A 16 -17.91 -36.01 11.91
CA GLN A 16 -18.38 -35.55 10.60
C GLN A 16 -18.94 -34.14 10.69
N VAL A 17 -18.84 -33.37 9.61
CA VAL A 17 -19.58 -32.12 9.46
C VAL A 17 -20.81 -32.36 8.61
N VAL A 18 -21.96 -31.92 9.11
CA VAL A 18 -23.25 -32.07 8.44
C VAL A 18 -23.94 -30.72 8.23
N SER A 19 -24.74 -30.62 7.18
CA SER A 19 -25.76 -29.58 7.04
C SER A 19 -27.14 -30.16 7.27
N LYS A 20 -28.05 -29.35 7.83
CA LYS A 20 -29.46 -29.66 7.96
C LYS A 20 -30.22 -28.69 7.07
N ALA A 21 -30.88 -29.20 6.04
CA ALA A 21 -31.77 -28.45 5.16
C ALA A 21 -33.05 -29.26 4.95
N PHE A 22 -34.21 -28.61 5.03
CA PHE A 22 -35.52 -29.26 4.85
C PHE A 22 -35.71 -30.54 5.70
N GLY A 23 -35.24 -30.50 6.95
CA GLY A 23 -35.34 -31.64 7.89
C GLY A 23 -34.41 -32.82 7.60
N ARG A 24 -33.64 -32.81 6.52
CA ARG A 24 -32.70 -33.88 6.16
C ARG A 24 -31.27 -33.49 6.50
N TYR A 25 -30.51 -34.46 7.00
CA TYR A 25 -29.07 -34.32 7.24
C TYR A 25 -28.30 -34.72 5.98
N LYS A 26 -27.39 -33.85 5.52
CA LYS A 26 -26.42 -34.16 4.48
C LYS A 26 -25.01 -34.11 5.08
N VAL A 27 -24.25 -35.18 4.90
CA VAL A 27 -22.83 -35.19 5.28
C VAL A 27 -22.05 -34.37 4.26
N LEU A 28 -21.28 -33.40 4.75
CA LEU A 28 -20.46 -32.54 3.91
C LEU A 28 -19.01 -33.03 3.87
N LYS A 29 -18.46 -33.41 5.03
CA LYS A 29 -17.07 -33.90 5.15
C LYS A 29 -16.92 -34.82 6.36
N SER A 30 -16.09 -35.84 6.25
CA SER A 30 -15.72 -36.75 7.35
C SER A 30 -14.27 -36.50 7.75
N PHE A 31 -14.00 -36.47 9.06
CA PHE A 31 -12.67 -36.17 9.61
C PHE A 31 -11.98 -37.41 10.22
N GLY A 32 -12.65 -38.57 10.17
CA GLY A 32 -12.12 -39.84 10.67
C GLY A 32 -12.80 -40.30 11.96
N SER A 33 -12.15 -41.24 12.64
CA SER A 33 -12.61 -41.82 13.91
C SER A 33 -11.50 -41.84 14.95
N CYS A 34 -11.87 -41.71 16.22
CA CYS A 34 -10.97 -41.75 17.36
C CYS A 34 -11.50 -42.69 18.45
N GLN A 35 -10.63 -43.05 19.41
CA GLN A 35 -11.00 -43.80 20.62
C GLN A 35 -10.63 -43.06 21.91
N SER A 36 -9.70 -42.11 21.86
CA SER A 36 -9.32 -41.28 23.02
C SER A 36 -10.06 -39.94 23.02
N SER A 37 -10.16 -39.34 24.21
CA SER A 37 -10.75 -38.00 24.38
C SER A 37 -9.91 -36.93 23.68
N ASP A 38 -8.58 -37.03 23.78
CA ASP A 38 -7.65 -36.04 23.21
C ASP A 38 -7.69 -36.04 21.68
N GLU A 39 -7.80 -37.22 21.06
CA GLU A 39 -7.97 -37.33 19.61
C GLU A 39 -9.34 -36.81 19.16
N LEU A 40 -10.38 -36.99 19.97
CA LEU A 40 -11.71 -36.47 19.68
C LEU A 40 -11.71 -34.94 19.64
N GLU A 41 -11.04 -34.31 20.61
CA GLU A 41 -10.88 -32.85 20.68
C GLU A 41 -10.10 -32.32 19.47
N LEU A 42 -9.01 -33.00 19.08
CA LEU A 42 -8.23 -32.64 17.89
C LEU A 42 -9.09 -32.71 16.61
N LEU A 43 -9.91 -33.76 16.46
CA LEU A 43 -10.81 -33.92 15.31
C LEU A 43 -11.94 -32.88 15.32
N HIS A 44 -12.43 -32.48 16.50
CA HIS A 44 -13.41 -31.40 16.66
C HIS A 44 -12.82 -30.06 16.23
N ASN A 45 -11.60 -29.75 16.66
CA ASN A 45 -10.92 -28.52 16.29
C ASN A 45 -10.71 -28.43 14.77
N LYS A 46 -10.27 -29.52 14.13
CA LYS A 46 -10.13 -29.60 12.66
C LYS A 46 -11.48 -29.41 11.94
N ALA A 47 -12.55 -30.03 12.45
CA ALA A 47 -13.87 -29.94 11.85
C ALA A 47 -14.48 -28.52 11.99
N ASN A 48 -14.30 -27.89 13.15
CA ASN A 48 -14.73 -26.51 13.39
C ASN A 48 -13.96 -25.50 12.54
N HIS A 49 -12.63 -25.66 12.44
CA HIS A 49 -11.81 -24.81 11.58
C HIS A 49 -12.25 -24.87 10.12
N TRP A 50 -12.55 -26.08 9.61
CA TRP A 50 -13.08 -26.26 8.25
C TRP A 50 -14.46 -25.61 8.07
N ILE A 51 -15.37 -25.69 9.06
CA ILE A 51 -16.67 -24.98 8.99
C ILE A 51 -16.45 -23.47 8.85
N LYS A 52 -15.54 -22.89 9.65
CA LYS A 52 -15.22 -21.45 9.60
C LYS A 52 -14.67 -21.03 8.24
N SER A 53 -13.74 -21.81 7.68
CA SER A 53 -13.17 -21.54 6.36
C SER A 53 -14.22 -21.59 5.24
N GLU A 54 -15.14 -22.57 5.26
CA GLU A 54 -16.20 -22.71 4.26
C GLU A 54 -17.27 -21.60 4.38
N GLN A 55 -17.42 -21.00 5.56
CA GLN A 55 -18.33 -19.88 5.80
C GLN A 55 -17.68 -18.51 5.51
N GLY A 56 -16.40 -18.48 5.14
CA GLY A 56 -15.65 -17.24 4.90
C GLY A 56 -15.40 -16.41 6.16
N ILE A 57 -15.54 -17.01 7.35
CA ILE A 57 -15.31 -16.34 8.63
C ILE A 57 -13.84 -16.56 9.00
N SER A 58 -13.03 -15.50 8.88
CA SER A 58 -11.66 -15.47 9.38
C SER A 58 -11.66 -14.89 10.79
N GLU A 59 -11.35 -15.70 11.81
CA GLU A 59 -11.06 -15.19 13.15
C GLU A 59 -9.60 -14.72 13.22
N LEU A 60 -9.38 -13.59 13.86
CA LEU A 60 -8.03 -13.10 14.17
C LEU A 60 -7.51 -13.87 15.39
N ASP A 61 -6.51 -14.72 15.20
CA ASP A 61 -5.88 -15.54 16.25
C ASP A 61 -4.78 -14.77 16.99
N PHE A 62 -5.15 -13.96 17.97
CA PHE A 62 -4.20 -13.10 18.70
C PHE A 62 -3.18 -13.86 19.57
N GLU A 63 -3.26 -15.18 19.72
CA GLU A 63 -2.26 -15.95 20.48
C GLU A 63 -1.03 -16.34 19.64
N ASN A 64 -1.12 -16.22 18.31
CA ASN A 64 -0.07 -16.62 17.39
C ASN A 64 0.51 -15.43 16.61
N GLU A 65 0.87 -14.39 17.36
CA GLU A 65 1.35 -13.10 16.84
C GLU A 65 2.40 -13.26 15.74
N ILE A 66 3.41 -14.13 15.93
CA ILE A 66 4.50 -14.35 14.96
C ILE A 66 3.96 -14.86 13.61
N SER A 67 3.00 -15.78 13.63
CA SER A 67 2.39 -16.31 12.40
C SER A 67 1.53 -15.25 11.70
N ILE A 68 0.80 -14.43 12.46
CA ILE A 68 0.01 -13.32 11.91
C ILE A 68 0.93 -12.27 11.31
N TYR A 69 1.99 -11.86 12.00
CA TYR A 69 2.96 -10.90 11.45
C TYR A 69 3.60 -11.44 10.17
N SER A 70 3.98 -12.71 10.16
CA SER A 70 4.57 -13.34 8.97
C SER A 70 3.58 -13.36 7.81
N GLN A 71 2.31 -13.70 8.06
CA GLN A 71 1.26 -13.67 7.04
C GLN A 71 0.96 -12.24 6.57
N LEU A 72 0.89 -11.26 7.48
CA LEU A 72 0.66 -9.86 7.13
C LEU A 72 1.79 -9.34 6.24
N VAL A 73 3.04 -9.52 6.64
CA VAL A 73 4.21 -9.10 5.86
C VAL A 73 4.26 -9.82 4.51
N ALA A 74 3.98 -11.13 4.47
CA ALA A 74 3.92 -11.90 3.23
C ALA A 74 2.80 -11.43 2.28
N ASN A 75 1.74 -10.83 2.82
CA ASN A 75 0.62 -10.29 2.05
C ASN A 75 0.79 -8.80 1.67
N ILE A 76 1.88 -8.13 2.08
CA ILE A 76 2.18 -6.77 1.61
C ILE A 76 2.59 -6.84 0.13
N THR A 77 1.66 -6.50 -0.75
CA THR A 77 1.90 -6.47 -2.20
C THR A 77 2.64 -5.22 -2.65
N SER A 78 2.51 -4.11 -1.90
CA SER A 78 3.11 -2.85 -2.28
C SER A 78 3.26 -1.88 -1.10
N LEU A 79 4.31 -1.05 -1.14
CA LEU A 79 4.56 0.04 -0.20
C LEU A 79 4.53 1.36 -0.97
N LYS A 80 3.81 2.36 -0.47
CA LYS A 80 3.76 3.71 -1.05
C LYS A 80 4.16 4.74 -0.01
N LEU A 81 5.17 5.54 -0.33
CA LEU A 81 5.66 6.61 0.55
C LEU A 81 4.81 7.87 0.39
N SER A 82 3.75 7.99 1.18
CA SER A 82 2.80 9.12 1.07
C SER A 82 3.24 10.39 1.80
N GLY A 83 4.27 10.31 2.67
CA GLY A 83 4.73 11.45 3.47
C GLY A 83 5.27 12.63 2.65
N ILE A 84 5.90 12.35 1.51
CA ILE A 84 6.43 13.37 0.59
C ILE A 84 5.28 14.26 0.10
N ASP A 85 4.21 13.65 -0.43
CA ASP A 85 3.03 14.37 -0.91
C ASP A 85 2.30 15.09 0.22
N LEU A 86 2.15 14.45 1.39
CA LEU A 86 1.42 15.04 2.52
C LEU A 86 2.07 16.29 3.10
N VAL A 87 3.40 16.41 3.00
CA VAL A 87 4.16 17.55 3.53
C VAL A 87 4.53 18.50 2.40
N LEU A 88 5.35 18.06 1.45
CA LEU A 88 5.86 18.92 0.39
C LEU A 88 4.80 19.21 -0.66
N GLY A 89 3.84 18.30 -0.89
CA GLY A 89 2.73 18.54 -1.79
C GLY A 89 1.81 19.66 -1.30
N LYS A 90 1.60 19.81 0.01
CA LYS A 90 0.86 20.96 0.56
C LYS A 90 1.60 22.27 0.35
N ILE A 91 2.91 22.29 0.62
CA ILE A 91 3.74 23.49 0.39
C ILE A 91 3.75 23.86 -1.10
N PHE A 92 3.84 22.86 -2.00
CA PHE A 92 3.74 23.06 -3.44
C PHE A 92 2.42 23.73 -3.84
N ASP A 93 1.31 23.29 -3.26
CA ASP A 93 -0.02 23.86 -3.51
C ASP A 93 -0.16 25.27 -2.88
N GLU A 94 0.40 25.50 -1.68
CA GLU A 94 0.41 26.81 -1.00
C GLU A 94 1.27 27.85 -1.74
N ILE A 95 2.35 27.43 -2.41
CA ILE A 95 3.13 28.30 -3.31
C ILE A 95 2.29 28.70 -4.54
N GLY A 96 1.30 27.87 -4.92
CA GLY A 96 0.43 28.10 -6.08
C GLY A 96 0.85 27.31 -7.32
N PHE A 97 1.78 26.37 -7.21
CA PHE A 97 2.22 25.56 -8.36
C PHE A 97 1.16 24.57 -8.85
N ASN A 98 0.13 24.30 -8.05
CA ASN A 98 -0.99 23.42 -8.39
C ASN A 98 -1.83 23.89 -9.59
N ILE A 99 -1.70 25.16 -10.02
CA ILE A 99 -2.34 25.64 -11.26
C ILE A 99 -1.77 24.97 -12.51
N ILE A 100 -0.57 24.40 -12.41
CA ILE A 100 0.04 23.59 -13.47
C ILE A 100 -0.42 22.16 -13.24
N GLU A 101 -1.50 21.77 -13.95
CA GLU A 101 -2.10 20.42 -13.88
C GLU A 101 -1.25 19.36 -14.60
N ASP A 102 0.00 19.21 -14.15
CA ASP A 102 0.94 18.25 -14.70
C ASP A 102 1.59 17.43 -13.58
N ASN A 103 1.23 16.14 -13.52
CA ASN A 103 1.70 15.26 -12.45
C ASN A 103 3.23 15.11 -12.46
N LEU A 104 3.85 15.06 -13.64
CA LEU A 104 5.30 14.92 -13.74
C LEU A 104 6.01 16.18 -13.23
N PHE A 105 5.40 17.37 -13.37
CA PHE A 105 5.91 18.59 -12.73
C PHE A 105 6.01 18.44 -11.23
N LYS A 106 4.90 18.11 -10.58
CA LYS A 106 4.81 17.98 -9.13
C LYS A 106 5.78 16.92 -8.65
N ASP A 107 5.78 15.75 -9.28
CA ASP A 107 6.70 14.66 -8.98
C ASP A 107 8.17 15.08 -9.07
N LEU A 108 8.56 15.75 -10.15
CA LEU A 108 9.93 16.23 -10.30
C LEU A 108 10.28 17.26 -9.22
N VAL A 109 9.41 18.22 -8.92
CA VAL A 109 9.69 19.22 -7.86
C VAL A 109 9.87 18.52 -6.51
N LEU A 110 8.94 17.65 -6.11
CA LEU A 110 8.99 17.00 -4.79
C LEU A 110 10.21 16.07 -4.67
N TYR A 111 10.43 15.19 -5.65
CA TYR A 111 11.50 14.19 -5.56
C TYR A 111 12.90 14.80 -5.76
N ARG A 112 13.03 15.93 -6.46
CA ARG A 112 14.29 16.64 -6.59
C ARG A 112 14.70 17.35 -5.29
N LEU A 113 13.74 17.73 -4.44
CA LEU A 113 14.02 18.25 -3.10
C LEU A 113 14.46 17.15 -2.13
N VAL A 114 13.77 16.00 -2.16
CA VAL A 114 14.07 14.88 -1.24
C VAL A 114 15.33 14.12 -1.65
N TYR A 115 15.51 13.90 -2.95
CA TYR A 115 16.62 13.12 -3.52
C TYR A 115 17.28 13.89 -4.69
N PRO A 116 18.14 14.88 -4.41
CA PRO A 116 18.80 15.68 -5.43
C PRO A 116 19.92 14.88 -6.14
N LYS A 117 19.55 13.86 -6.92
CA LYS A 117 20.44 12.96 -7.69
C LYS A 117 20.23 13.13 -9.21
N SER A 118 20.81 12.26 -10.03
CA SER A 118 20.66 12.32 -11.48
C SER A 118 19.21 12.11 -11.96
N LYS A 119 18.95 12.41 -13.24
CA LYS A 119 17.66 12.21 -13.91
C LYS A 119 17.25 10.73 -13.89
N LEU A 120 18.18 9.85 -14.23
CA LEU A 120 18.03 8.39 -14.12
C LEU A 120 17.70 7.95 -12.69
N LYS A 121 18.33 8.53 -11.66
CA LYS A 121 17.97 8.18 -10.29
C LYS A 121 16.55 8.61 -9.95
N THR A 122 16.08 9.75 -10.45
CA THR A 122 14.72 10.24 -10.20
C THR A 122 13.65 9.25 -10.69
N THR A 123 13.84 8.62 -11.86
CA THR A 123 12.91 7.58 -12.36
C THR A 123 12.86 6.37 -11.42
N GLU A 124 14.01 5.92 -10.92
CA GLU A 124 14.10 4.80 -9.96
C GLU A 124 13.36 5.11 -8.65
N TYR A 125 13.52 6.33 -8.11
CA TYR A 125 12.84 6.74 -6.88
C TYR A 125 11.31 6.84 -7.06
N LEU A 126 10.85 7.40 -8.17
CA LEU A 126 9.42 7.48 -8.49
C LEU A 126 8.81 6.07 -8.62
N TYR A 127 9.50 5.16 -9.30
CA TYR A 127 9.02 3.78 -9.37
C TYR A 127 8.98 3.12 -7.99
N ARG A 128 10.07 3.20 -7.22
CA ARG A 128 10.18 2.52 -5.92
C ARG A 128 9.18 3.04 -4.88
N PHE A 129 8.94 4.35 -4.84
CA PHE A 129 8.23 4.97 -3.71
C PHE A 129 6.82 5.46 -4.03
N SER A 130 6.56 5.84 -5.29
CA SER A 130 5.23 6.27 -5.74
C SER A 130 4.60 5.34 -6.77
N GLN A 131 5.28 4.26 -7.17
CA GLN A 131 4.84 3.29 -8.18
C GLN A 131 4.55 3.95 -9.54
N LYS A 132 5.21 5.09 -9.81
CA LYS A 132 5.10 5.81 -11.07
C LYS A 132 6.25 5.43 -11.99
N GLN A 133 5.92 5.00 -13.21
CA GLN A 133 6.90 4.63 -14.20
C GLN A 133 7.09 5.75 -15.21
N TYR A 134 8.29 6.33 -15.20
CA TYR A 134 8.75 7.29 -16.19
C TYR A 134 10.07 6.78 -16.77
N THR A 135 10.23 6.92 -18.08
CA THR A 135 11.53 6.73 -18.72
C THR A 135 12.42 7.96 -18.52
N GLU A 136 13.71 7.82 -18.75
CA GLU A 136 14.62 8.98 -18.75
C GLU A 136 14.23 9.98 -19.84
N ASP A 137 13.82 9.49 -21.01
CA ASP A 137 13.34 10.31 -22.14
C ASP A 137 12.07 11.11 -21.78
N ASP A 138 11.18 10.55 -20.97
CA ASP A 138 10.01 11.27 -20.46
C ASP A 138 10.44 12.50 -19.65
N ILE A 139 11.45 12.34 -18.80
CA ILE A 139 12.01 13.45 -18.01
C ILE A 139 12.67 14.48 -18.94
N TYR A 140 13.51 14.08 -19.89
CA TYR A 140 14.16 15.04 -20.80
C TYR A 140 13.16 15.85 -21.60
N ARG A 141 12.22 15.17 -22.26
CA ARG A 141 11.13 15.82 -23.02
C ARG A 141 10.30 16.73 -22.13
N TYR A 142 10.10 16.34 -20.86
CA TYR A 142 9.42 17.18 -19.90
C TYR A 142 10.19 18.44 -19.55
N LEU A 143 11.50 18.35 -19.35
CA LEU A 143 12.35 19.52 -19.08
C LEU A 143 12.35 20.50 -20.26
N ASP A 144 12.36 20.00 -21.49
CA ASP A 144 12.22 20.83 -22.70
C ASP A 144 10.85 21.53 -22.74
N LYS A 145 9.76 20.80 -22.44
CA LYS A 145 8.41 21.37 -22.30
C LYS A 145 8.37 22.42 -21.20
N LEU A 146 8.95 22.15 -20.04
CA LEU A 146 8.98 23.06 -18.90
C LEU A 146 9.68 24.36 -19.27
N HIS A 147 10.86 24.27 -19.89
CA HIS A 147 11.62 25.42 -20.34
C HIS A 147 10.86 26.25 -21.39
N SER A 148 10.24 25.60 -22.37
CA SER A 148 9.58 26.27 -23.49
C SER A 148 8.17 26.80 -23.20
N LYS A 149 7.43 26.19 -22.25
CA LYS A 149 6.00 26.48 -22.05
C LYS A 149 5.63 26.91 -20.64
N GLN A 150 6.36 26.47 -19.61
CA GLN A 150 5.96 26.65 -18.20
C GLN A 150 6.90 27.57 -17.41
N LYS A 151 8.07 27.90 -17.95
CA LYS A 151 9.09 28.69 -17.26
C LYS A 151 8.56 30.02 -16.73
N GLU A 152 7.91 30.81 -17.58
CA GLU A 152 7.43 32.15 -17.21
C GLU A 152 6.37 32.09 -16.11
N ILE A 153 5.40 31.19 -16.24
CA ILE A 153 4.35 31.02 -15.23
C ILE A 153 4.93 30.52 -13.90
N ILE A 154 5.87 29.57 -13.91
CA ILE A 154 6.55 29.09 -12.70
C ILE A 154 7.32 30.24 -12.02
N GLN A 155 8.03 31.05 -12.80
CA GLN A 155 8.76 32.21 -12.29
C GLN A 155 7.83 33.24 -11.67
N GLN A 156 6.70 33.52 -12.31
CA GLN A 156 5.71 34.47 -11.82
C GLN A 156 5.07 34.00 -10.50
N ILE A 157 4.64 32.73 -10.43
CA ILE A 157 4.13 32.12 -9.18
C ILE A 157 5.17 32.25 -8.06
N SER A 158 6.43 31.88 -8.35
CA SER A 158 7.53 31.92 -7.38
C SER A 158 7.77 33.35 -6.88
N PHE A 159 7.76 34.32 -7.78
CA PHE A 159 7.95 35.73 -7.47
C PHE A 159 6.81 36.26 -6.60
N ASP A 160 5.57 36.02 -6.99
CA ASP A 160 4.38 36.52 -6.28
C ASP A 160 4.27 35.93 -4.87
N HIS A 161 4.51 34.62 -4.73
CA HIS A 161 4.55 33.96 -3.43
C HIS A 161 5.65 34.52 -2.55
N THR A 162 6.88 34.65 -3.09
CA THR A 162 8.02 35.20 -2.34
C THR A 162 7.76 36.65 -1.91
N LYS A 163 7.19 37.47 -2.80
CA LYS A 163 6.81 38.85 -2.52
C LYS A 163 5.75 38.93 -1.42
N ALA A 164 4.79 38.00 -1.40
CA ALA A 164 3.79 37.93 -0.34
C ALA A 164 4.42 37.61 1.02
N ILE A 165 5.34 36.64 1.07
CA ILE A 165 6.04 36.25 2.31
C ILE A 165 6.94 37.37 2.84
N LEU A 166 7.62 38.11 1.94
CA LEU A 166 8.60 39.15 2.32
C LEU A 166 7.99 40.55 2.56
N GLY A 167 6.66 40.67 2.71
CA GLY A 167 6.03 41.95 3.03
C GLY A 167 5.94 42.92 1.84
N LYS A 168 5.76 42.38 0.62
CA LYS A 168 5.53 43.08 -0.65
C LYS A 168 6.72 43.83 -1.26
N GLN A 169 7.90 43.74 -0.68
CA GLN A 169 9.13 44.33 -1.22
C GLN A 169 10.24 43.30 -1.30
N ILE A 170 10.90 43.22 -2.44
CA ILE A 170 12.11 42.42 -2.65
C ILE A 170 13.21 43.40 -3.04
N ASN A 171 14.14 43.66 -2.11
CA ASN A 171 15.14 44.72 -2.29
C ASN A 171 16.45 44.20 -2.92
N VAL A 172 16.86 42.99 -2.55
CA VAL A 172 18.08 42.35 -3.07
C VAL A 172 17.84 40.84 -3.15
N LEU A 173 18.20 40.23 -4.28
CA LEU A 173 18.16 38.78 -4.48
C LEU A 173 19.60 38.28 -4.64
N PHE A 174 20.10 37.56 -3.64
CA PHE A 174 21.31 36.78 -3.78
C PHE A 174 20.91 35.37 -4.18
N TYR A 175 21.38 34.92 -5.33
CA TYR A 175 21.23 33.52 -5.73
C TYR A 175 22.60 32.97 -6.13
N ASP A 176 22.92 31.81 -5.57
CA ASP A 176 24.12 31.06 -5.96
C ASP A 176 23.82 30.36 -7.29
N VAL A 177 24.62 30.67 -8.31
CA VAL A 177 24.58 29.95 -9.59
C VAL A 177 25.48 28.73 -9.46
N THR A 178 25.22 27.87 -8.48
CA THR A 178 25.68 26.49 -8.59
C THR A 178 24.93 25.91 -9.77
N THR A 179 25.57 25.94 -10.93
CA THR A 179 25.26 25.08 -12.05
C THR A 179 25.36 23.67 -11.47
N ILE A 180 24.23 23.13 -11.01
CA ILE A 180 24.17 21.72 -10.67
C ILE A 180 24.27 21.06 -12.05
N TYR A 181 25.50 20.83 -12.48
CA TYR A 181 25.85 20.16 -13.72
C TYR A 181 25.32 18.74 -13.58
N PHE A 182 24.11 18.52 -14.09
CA PHE A 182 23.49 17.21 -14.11
C PHE A 182 23.95 16.47 -15.36
N GLU A 183 25.01 15.67 -15.23
CA GLU A 183 25.09 14.44 -16.01
C GLU A 183 23.92 13.52 -15.57
#